data_AF-A0A2M7FJE5-F1
#
_entry.id   AF-A0A2M7FJE5-F1
#
_cell.length_a   1.000
_cell.length_b   1.000
_cell.length_c   1.000
_cell.angle_alpha   90.00
_cell.angle_beta   90.00
_cell.angle_gamma   90.00
#
_symmetry.space_group_name_H-M   'P 1'
#
loop_
_entity.id
_entity.type
_entity.pdbx_description
1 polymer ?
#
loop_
_entity_poly.entity_id
_entity_poly.type
_entity_poly.pdbx_seq_one_letter_code
_entity_poly.pdbx_strand_id
1 'polypeptide(L)'
;MAQNENYLVWIDMEMTGLNPDTDRIIEVAIVITDNNLETVAEAPVLVVHQPDSIMDGMDAWNKSTHGKSGLIERVKASTLDE
;
A
#
# COMPACT_ATOMS: atom_id res chain seq x y z
N MET A 1 -24.01 -6.24 6.63
CA MET A 1 -23.15 -6.81 7.71
C MET A 1 -23.25 -5.86 8.89
N ALA A 2 -23.56 -6.35 10.10
CA ALA A 2 -23.53 -5.49 11.28
C ALA A 2 -22.07 -5.16 11.62
N GLN A 3 -21.78 -3.90 11.93
CA GLN A 3 -20.45 -3.49 12.39
C GLN A 3 -20.18 -4.12 13.76
N ASN A 4 -19.05 -4.81 13.92
CA ASN A 4 -18.61 -5.31 15.21
C ASN A 4 -17.54 -4.36 15.75
N GLU A 5 -17.84 -3.68 16.85
CA GLU A 5 -16.94 -2.69 17.48
C GLU A 5 -15.65 -3.31 18.02
N ASN A 6 -15.59 -4.65 18.14
CA ASN A 6 -14.41 -5.39 18.58
C ASN A 6 -13.50 -5.85 17.43
N TYR A 7 -13.82 -5.54 16.17
CA TYR A 7 -12.91 -5.85 15.08
C TYR A 7 -11.76 -4.86 15.01
N LEU A 8 -10.56 -5.39 14.80
CA LEU A 8 -9.35 -4.62 14.62
C LEU A 8 -9.04 -4.53 13.13
N VAL A 9 -8.71 -3.33 12.66
CA VAL A 9 -8.30 -3.09 11.28
C VAL A 9 -6.79 -2.91 11.26
N TRP A 10 -6.11 -3.82 10.58
CA TRP A 10 -4.67 -3.77 10.32
C TRP A 10 -4.47 -3.17 8.93
N ILE A 11 -3.58 -2.20 8.84
CA ILE A 11 -3.21 -1.56 7.59
C ILE A 11 -1.70 -1.48 7.47
N ASP A 12 -1.21 -1.80 6.29
CA ASP A 12 0.18 -1.59 5.89
C ASP A 12 0.19 -0.87 4.54
N MET A 13 1.17 0.02 4.37
CA MET A 13 1.25 0.91 3.22
C MET A 13 2.69 1.05 2.77
N GLU A 14 2.87 1.00 1.45
CA GLU A 14 4.14 1.35 0.81
C GLU A 14 4.01 2.74 0.20
N MET A 15 5.07 3.54 0.37
CA MET A 15 5.13 4.91 -0.11
C MET A 15 6.36 5.13 -1.00
N THR A 16 6.36 6.22 -1.76
CA THR A 16 7.52 6.66 -2.55
C THR A 16 8.66 7.20 -1.68
N GLY A 17 8.39 7.51 -0.40
CA GLY A 17 9.33 8.06 0.56
C GLY A 17 8.68 8.38 1.90
N LEU A 18 9.30 9.25 2.68
CA LEU A 18 8.92 9.56 4.06
C LEU A 18 8.39 10.99 4.27
N ASN A 19 8.23 11.78 3.21
CA ASN A 19 7.69 13.14 3.27
C ASN A 19 6.23 13.18 2.80
N PRO A 20 5.23 13.26 3.70
CA PRO A 20 3.82 13.20 3.33
C PRO A 20 3.33 14.31 2.38
N ASP A 21 4.04 15.45 2.33
CA ASP A 21 3.65 16.56 1.45
C ASP A 21 3.98 16.29 -0.04
N THR A 22 4.89 15.35 -0.31
CA THR A 22 5.40 15.07 -1.67
C THR A 22 5.34 13.61 -2.05
N ASP A 23 5.51 12.71 -1.09
CA ASP A 23 5.50 11.27 -1.32
C ASP A 23 4.07 10.74 -1.40
N ARG A 24 3.90 9.71 -2.21
CA ARG A 24 2.60 9.14 -2.55
C ARG A 24 2.51 7.69 -2.12
N ILE A 25 1.27 7.25 -1.90
CA ILE A 25 0.94 5.88 -1.57
C ILE A 25 1.00 5.07 -2.87
N ILE A 26 1.65 3.91 -2.83
CA ILE A 26 1.82 3.04 -3.99
C ILE A 26 1.31 1.62 -3.76
N GLU A 27 1.13 1.20 -2.51
CA GLU A 27 0.46 -0.05 -2.14
C GLU A 27 -0.30 0.09 -0.83
N VAL A 28 -1.46 -0.57 -0.71
CA VAL A 28 -2.24 -0.68 0.52
C VAL A 28 -2.72 -2.11 0.71
N ALA A 29 -2.45 -2.67 1.90
CA ALA A 29 -2.98 -3.95 2.33
C ALA A 29 -3.80 -3.76 3.62
N ILE A 30 -4.96 -4.42 3.69
CA ILE A 30 -5.86 -4.33 4.85
C ILE A 30 -6.30 -5.74 5.27
N VAL A 31 -6.19 -6.01 6.57
CA VAL A 31 -6.69 -7.23 7.20
C VAL A 31 -7.57 -6.85 8.39
N ILE A 32 -8.68 -7.55 8.56
CA ILE A 32 -9.57 -7.39 9.71
C ILE A 32 -9.42 -8.63 10.59
N THR A 33 -9.15 -8.45 11.88
CA THR A 33 -9.11 -9.54 12.86
C THR A 33 -10.16 -9.33 13.96
N ASP A 34 -10.45 -10.39 14.72
CA ASP A 34 -11.11 -10.28 16.01
C ASP A 34 -10.11 -9.95 17.14
N ASN A 35 -10.60 -9.89 18.39
CA ASN A 35 -9.79 -9.62 19.59
C ASN A 35 -8.79 -10.73 19.94
N ASN A 36 -8.95 -11.93 19.38
CA ASN A 36 -7.99 -13.03 19.53
C ASN A 36 -6.97 -13.05 18.39
N LEU A 37 -6.98 -12.04 17.52
CA LEU A 37 -6.13 -11.91 16.33
C LEU A 37 -6.43 -12.94 15.23
N GLU A 38 -7.61 -13.56 15.26
CA GLU A 38 -8.05 -14.44 14.18
C GLU A 38 -8.56 -13.61 13.00
N THR A 39 -8.11 -13.94 11.78
CA THR A 39 -8.51 -13.22 10.56
C THR A 39 -10.00 -13.40 10.29
N VAL A 40 -10.71 -12.27 10.20
CA VAL A 40 -12.13 -12.19 9.86
C VAL A 40 -12.32 -11.91 8.38
N ALA A 41 -11.50 -11.03 7.80
CA ALA A 41 -11.54 -10.68 6.39
C ALA A 41 -10.19 -10.12 5.91
N GLU A 42 -9.89 -10.30 4.63
CA GLU A 42 -8.76 -9.69 3.96
C GLU A 42 -9.26 -8.89 2.76
N ALA A 43 -8.80 -7.65 2.63
CA ALA A 43 -9.04 -6.85 1.44
C ALA A 43 -8.09 -7.27 0.31
N PRO A 44 -8.47 -7.08 -0.96
CA PRO A 44 -7.49 -7.20 -2.04
C PRO A 44 -6.36 -6.20 -1.81
N VAL A 45 -5.12 -6.62 -2.09
CA VAL A 45 -3.97 -5.72 -2.09
C VAL A 45 -4.14 -4.72 -3.24
N LEU A 46 -4.18 -3.45 -2.89
CA LEU A 46 -4.38 -2.36 -3.84
C LEU A 46 -3.01 -1.80 -4.21
N VAL A 47 -2.71 -1.78 -5.50
CA VAL A 47 -1.53 -1.07 -6.03
C VAL A 47 -2.02 0.17 -6.72
N VAL A 48 -1.52 1.32 -6.32
CA VAL A 48 -1.98 2.62 -6.82
C VAL A 48 -1.02 3.11 -7.88
N HIS A 49 -1.56 3.51 -9.03
CA HIS A 49 -0.77 4.05 -10.12
C HIS A 49 -0.14 5.39 -9.73
N GLN A 50 1.12 5.60 -10.13
CA GLN A 50 1.79 6.90 -10.05
C GLN A 50 2.50 7.19 -11.37
N PRO A 51 2.55 8.46 -11.81
CA PRO A 51 3.28 8.81 -13.02
C PRO A 51 4.79 8.59 -12.83
N ASP A 52 5.49 8.32 -13.93
CA ASP A 52 6.94 8.10 -13.93
C ASP A 52 7.71 9.23 -13.24
N SER A 53 7.25 10.48 -13.33
CA SER A 53 7.87 11.62 -12.66
C SER A 53 7.92 11.51 -11.13
N ILE A 54 6.91 10.86 -10.52
CA ILE A 54 6.86 10.60 -9.08
C ILE A 54 7.74 9.40 -8.75
N MET A 55 7.63 8.32 -9.54
CA MET A 55 8.42 7.10 -9.33
C MET A 55 9.93 7.33 -9.50
N ASP A 56 10.32 8.15 -10.46
CA ASP A 56 11.70 8.57 -10.69
C ASP A 56 12.21 9.56 -9.63
N GLY A 57 11.30 10.20 -8.89
CA GLY A 57 11.61 11.08 -7.76
C GLY A 57 12.04 10.35 -6.49
N MET A 58 11.78 9.04 -6.39
CA MET A 58 12.17 8.23 -5.24
C MET A 58 13.69 8.20 -5.03
N ASP A 59 14.11 8.13 -3.76
CA ASP A 59 15.52 7.96 -3.42
C ASP A 59 16.06 6.56 -3.79
N ALA A 60 17.37 6.37 -3.62
CA ALA A 60 18.02 5.11 -3.98
C ALA A 60 17.56 3.91 -3.14
N TRP A 61 17.15 4.15 -1.89
CA TRP A 61 16.69 3.08 -1.01
C TRP A 61 15.32 2.59 -1.45
N ASN A 62 14.36 3.49 -1.65
CA ASN A 62 13.00 3.18 -2.09
C ASN A 62 13.01 2.52 -3.47
N LYS A 63 13.81 3.02 -4.42
CA LYS A 63 13.98 2.38 -5.73
C LYS A 63 14.52 0.94 -5.63
N SER A 64 15.46 0.70 -4.73
CA SER A 64 16.03 -0.65 -4.51
C SER A 64 15.02 -1.58 -3.84
N THR A 65 14.36 -1.12 -2.78
CA THR A 65 13.37 -1.89 -2.01
C THR A 65 12.19 -2.27 -2.89
N HIS A 66 11.55 -1.28 -3.53
CA HIS A 66 10.36 -1.48 -4.37
C HIS A 66 10.69 -2.16 -5.70
N GLY A 67 11.91 -1.99 -6.20
CA GLY A 67 12.40 -2.72 -7.37
C GLY A 67 12.57 -4.21 -7.09
N LYS A 68 13.11 -4.59 -5.92
CA LYS A 68 13.30 -5.99 -5.53
C LYS A 68 11.99 -6.73 -5.30
N SER A 69 10.97 -6.06 -4.75
CA SER A 69 9.64 -6.65 -4.57
C SER A 69 8.83 -6.73 -5.88
N GLY A 70 9.28 -6.05 -6.95
CA GLY A 70 8.53 -5.89 -8.18
C GLY A 70 7.40 -4.87 -8.09
N LEU A 71 7.29 -4.13 -6.98
CA LEU A 71 6.25 -3.14 -6.77
C LEU A 71 6.30 -2.00 -7.79
N ILE A 72 7.50 -1.56 -8.21
CA ILE A 72 7.63 -0.51 -9.24
C ILE A 72 6.89 -0.87 -10.52
N GLU A 73 7.06 -2.10 -11.02
CA GLU A 73 6.40 -2.54 -12.25
C GLU A 73 4.88 -2.73 -12.06
N ARG A 74 4.46 -3.18 -10.87
CA ARG A 74 3.03 -3.25 -10.51
C ARG A 74 2.37 -1.87 -10.48
N VAL A 75 3.06 -0.85 -9.96
CA VAL A 75 2.58 0.54 -9.93
C VAL A 75 2.43 1.09 -11.34
N LYS A 76 3.44 0.88 -12.19
CA LYS A 76 3.39 1.30 -13.60
C LYS A 76 2.26 0.64 -14.38
N ALA A 77 2.00 -0.64 -14.12
CA ALA A 77 0.93 -1.41 -14.77
C ALA A 77 -0.45 -1.18 -14.14
N SER A 78 -0.52 -0.58 -12.95
CA SER A 78 -1.80 -0.35 -12.27
C SER A 78 -2.66 0.65 -13.04
N THR A 79 -3.97 0.45 -12.96
CA THR A 79 -4.99 1.36 -13.50
C THR A 79 -5.84 2.01 -12.40
N LEU A 80 -5.53 1.70 -11.13
CA LEU A 80 -6.18 2.30 -9.97
C LEU A 80 -5.54 3.66 -9.69
N ASP A 81 -6.34 4.72 -9.73
CA ASP A 81 -5.96 6.08 -9.34
C ASP A 81 -6.26 6.33 -7.85
N GLU A 82 -5.71 7.42 -7.29
CA GLU A 82 -5.97 7.85 -5.90
C GLU A 82 -7.33 8.50 -5.68
#